data_AF-A0A1V2ZC21-F1
#
_entry.id   AF-A0A1V2ZC21-F1
#
_cell.length_a   1.000
_cell.length_b   1.000
_cell.length_c   1.000
_cell.angle_alpha   90.00
_cell.angle_beta   90.00
_cell.angle_gamma   90.00
#
_symmetry.space_group_name_H-M   'P 1'
#
loop_
_entity.id
_entity.type
_entity.pdbx_description
1 polymer ?
#
loop_
_entity_poly.entity_id
_entity_poly.type
_entity_poly.pdbx_seq_one_letter_code
_entity_poly.pdbx_strand_id
1 'polypeptide(L)'
;MTPLDTASPLGHTALLSRIPQLVGFHPRESVVLVPVRDGAPTGALRFDLPGGDPALSARAFLGALGRFGRADSVVAVLYADDPERSGAVAAALRARARQTSLPAFEAIGGTRAPAPIDDLGTGPLGEARKAVAEHVDLLLDRHPRAELPGTDRARVDALLRRAADGREIRPGPELTAAVIVSAQRPGWIGHALAILLAPQQHPDPDHVISAIARVAELAPRTERARVLVLLAAVHWSSGGSGAALRCAREAGRTDPHEEGARRLVAALECGERSPWRFVHERAA
;
A
#
# COMPACT_ATOMS: atom_id res chain seq x y z
N MET A 1 25.13 26.81 -10.36
CA MET A 1 23.66 26.72 -10.36
C MET A 1 23.26 25.92 -11.59
N THR A 2 23.10 24.62 -11.42
CA THR A 2 22.67 23.70 -12.48
C THR A 2 21.14 23.68 -12.47
N PRO A 3 20.45 23.85 -13.62
CA PRO A 3 19.00 23.80 -13.63
C PRO A 3 18.54 22.40 -13.25
N LEU A 4 17.50 22.31 -12.40
CA LEU A 4 16.79 21.06 -12.12
C LEU A 4 16.33 20.46 -13.45
N ASP A 5 16.59 19.16 -13.61
CA ASP A 5 15.95 18.30 -14.60
C ASP A 5 14.45 18.61 -14.65
N THR A 6 14.04 19.23 -15.74
CA THR A 6 12.62 19.31 -16.12
C THR A 6 12.24 17.90 -16.51
N ALA A 7 11.61 17.18 -15.58
CA ALA A 7 11.02 15.88 -15.88
C ALA A 7 10.12 16.04 -17.10
N SER A 8 10.56 15.50 -18.24
CA SER A 8 9.78 15.46 -19.47
C SER A 8 8.40 14.86 -19.13
N PRO A 9 7.29 15.41 -19.67
CA PRO A 9 5.98 14.82 -19.45
C PRO A 9 6.06 13.33 -19.75
N LEU A 10 5.70 12.49 -18.79
CA LEU A 10 5.76 11.04 -18.95
C LEU A 10 4.95 10.66 -20.19
N GLY A 11 5.65 10.23 -21.24
CA GLY A 11 4.99 9.73 -22.43
C GLY A 11 4.05 8.57 -22.06
N HIS A 12 2.91 8.46 -22.74
CA HIS A 12 1.86 7.49 -22.41
C HIS A 12 2.39 6.06 -22.21
N THR A 13 3.39 5.64 -22.98
CA THR A 13 4.05 4.32 -22.85
C THR A 13 4.71 4.13 -21.47
N ALA A 14 5.41 5.14 -20.96
CA ALA A 14 6.05 5.08 -19.64
C ALA A 14 5.02 5.03 -18.52
N LEU A 15 3.92 5.78 -18.67
CA LEU A 15 2.80 5.74 -17.73
C LEU A 15 2.10 4.36 -17.73
N LEU A 16 1.74 3.85 -18.91
CA LEU A 16 1.07 2.55 -19.07
C LEU A 16 1.90 1.42 -18.44
N SER A 17 3.22 1.47 -18.56
CA SER A 17 4.13 0.48 -17.98
C SER A 17 4.17 0.54 -16.44
N ARG A 18 3.86 1.69 -15.83
CA ARG A 18 3.85 1.87 -14.36
C ARG A 18 2.50 1.58 -13.72
N ILE A 19 1.40 1.63 -14.47
CA ILE A 19 0.05 1.44 -13.92
C ILE A 19 -0.10 0.16 -13.10
N PRO A 20 0.35 -1.03 -13.57
CA PRO A 20 0.19 -2.23 -12.76
C PRO A 20 0.98 -2.19 -11.45
N GLN A 21 2.11 -1.48 -11.42
CA GLN A 21 2.87 -1.24 -10.19
C GLN A 21 2.10 -0.33 -9.23
N LEU A 22 1.42 0.68 -9.78
CA LEU A 22 0.60 1.63 -9.01
C LEU A 22 -0.67 1.01 -8.44
N VAL A 23 -1.31 0.10 -9.16
CA VAL A 23 -2.59 -0.52 -8.74
C VAL A 23 -2.44 -1.92 -8.16
N GLY A 24 -1.25 -2.51 -8.26
CA GLY A 24 -0.90 -3.81 -7.67
C GLY A 24 -1.27 -5.05 -8.48
N PHE A 25 -1.89 -4.88 -9.65
CA PHE A 25 -2.26 -5.96 -10.58
C PHE A 25 -2.40 -5.42 -12.00
N HIS A 26 -2.53 -6.30 -12.99
CA HIS A 26 -2.83 -5.90 -14.37
C HIS A 26 -4.32 -5.58 -14.54
N PRO A 27 -4.69 -4.32 -14.83
CA PRO A 27 -6.09 -3.96 -14.96
C PRO A 27 -6.70 -4.61 -16.21
N ARG A 28 -7.88 -5.21 -16.05
CA ARG A 28 -8.74 -5.73 -17.12
C ARG A 28 -10.16 -5.28 -16.84
N GLU A 29 -10.93 -5.01 -17.90
CA GLU A 29 -12.30 -4.48 -17.81
C GLU A 29 -12.39 -3.39 -16.73
N SER A 30 -11.56 -2.34 -16.86
CA SER A 30 -11.37 -1.35 -15.81
C SER A 30 -11.01 0.05 -16.33
N VAL A 31 -11.28 1.04 -15.50
CA VAL A 31 -10.83 2.42 -15.65
C VAL A 31 -9.80 2.70 -14.55
N VAL A 32 -8.60 3.12 -14.94
CA VAL A 32 -7.57 3.58 -14.01
C VAL A 32 -7.41 5.09 -14.13
N LEU A 33 -7.64 5.83 -13.05
CA LEU A 33 -7.37 7.25 -12.96
C LEU A 33 -6.01 7.49 -12.32
N VAL A 34 -5.11 8.17 -13.03
CA VAL A 34 -3.78 8.52 -12.54
C VAL A 34 -3.69 10.03 -12.36
N PRO A 35 -3.83 10.56 -11.13
CA PRO A 35 -3.51 11.95 -10.85
C PRO A 35 -2.01 12.21 -11.00
N VAL A 36 -1.68 13.34 -11.62
CA VAL A 36 -0.31 13.79 -11.84
C VAL A 36 -0.14 15.15 -11.17
N ARG A 37 0.95 15.31 -10.42
CA ARG A 37 1.39 16.58 -9.84
C ARG A 37 2.86 16.79 -10.17
N ASP A 38 3.21 18.00 -10.59
CA ASP A 38 4.58 18.37 -10.97
C ASP A 38 5.19 17.39 -12.01
N GLY A 39 4.36 16.91 -12.93
CA GLY A 39 4.77 15.94 -13.96
C GLY A 39 4.93 14.49 -13.49
N ALA A 40 4.75 14.20 -12.20
CA ALA A 40 4.87 12.87 -11.62
C ALA A 40 3.50 12.27 -11.19
N PRO A 41 3.24 10.97 -11.44
CA PRO A 41 2.07 10.27 -10.92
C PRO A 41 2.12 10.24 -9.39
N THR A 42 1.05 10.69 -8.75
CA THR A 42 0.95 10.69 -7.29
C THR A 42 0.22 9.46 -6.75
N GLY A 43 -0.28 8.59 -7.62
CA GLY A 43 -0.94 7.34 -7.29
C GLY A 43 -1.87 6.91 -8.42
N ALA A 44 -2.75 5.95 -8.16
CA ALA A 44 -3.78 5.53 -9.10
C ALA A 44 -5.04 5.07 -8.38
N LEU A 45 -6.21 5.26 -9.00
CA LEU A 45 -7.46 4.63 -8.61
C LEU A 45 -7.95 3.73 -9.73
N ARG A 46 -8.21 2.47 -9.41
CA ARG A 46 -8.81 1.52 -10.34
C ARG A 46 -10.28 1.33 -10.00
N PHE A 47 -11.12 1.37 -11.02
CA PHE A 47 -12.53 1.01 -10.97
C PHE A 47 -12.81 -0.07 -12.00
N ASP A 48 -13.78 -0.94 -11.74
CA ASP A 48 -14.31 -1.80 -12.80
C ASP A 48 -14.96 -0.95 -13.90
N LEU A 49 -14.84 -1.41 -15.13
CA LEU A 49 -15.47 -0.76 -16.27
C LEU A 49 -17.00 -0.92 -16.12
N PRO A 50 -17.75 0.18 -16.06
CA PRO A 50 -19.17 0.10 -15.79
C PRO A 50 -19.92 -0.51 -16.97
N GLY A 51 -20.83 -1.45 -16.67
CA GLY A 51 -21.87 -1.91 -17.62
C GLY A 51 -23.16 -1.07 -17.60
N GLY A 52 -23.25 -0.10 -16.67
CA GLY A 52 -24.40 0.79 -16.49
C GLY A 52 -24.17 2.20 -17.06
N ASP A 53 -24.88 3.21 -16.52
CA ASP A 53 -24.81 4.60 -16.98
C ASP A 53 -23.39 5.20 -16.86
N PRO A 54 -22.69 5.47 -17.98
CA PRO A 54 -21.34 6.02 -17.98
C PRO A 54 -21.25 7.41 -17.32
N ALA A 55 -22.30 8.23 -17.38
CA ALA A 55 -22.29 9.57 -16.82
C ALA A 55 -22.29 9.55 -15.28
N LEU A 56 -23.11 8.68 -14.69
CA LEU A 56 -23.13 8.46 -13.24
C LEU A 56 -21.78 7.92 -12.75
N SER A 57 -21.22 6.92 -13.46
CA SER A 57 -19.90 6.38 -13.14
C SER A 57 -18.79 7.43 -13.23
N ALA A 58 -18.78 8.25 -14.27
CA ALA A 58 -17.80 9.33 -14.43
C ALA A 58 -17.85 10.35 -13.27
N ARG A 59 -19.06 10.68 -12.80
CA ARG A 59 -19.25 11.54 -11.62
C ARG A 59 -18.64 10.92 -10.36
N ALA A 60 -18.87 9.63 -10.13
CA ALA A 60 -18.32 8.90 -8.99
C ALA A 60 -16.78 8.78 -9.07
N PHE A 61 -16.24 8.40 -10.23
CA PHE A 61 -14.81 8.18 -10.42
C PHE A 61 -14.01 9.47 -10.23
N LEU A 62 -14.42 10.57 -10.85
CA LEU A 62 -13.74 11.86 -10.66
C LEU A 62 -13.95 12.44 -9.26
N GLY A 63 -15.11 12.19 -8.63
CA GLY A 63 -15.33 12.57 -7.23
C GLY A 63 -14.36 11.86 -6.27
N ALA A 64 -14.06 10.59 -6.54
CA ALA A 64 -13.13 9.80 -5.73
C ALA A 64 -11.68 10.30 -5.77
N LEU A 65 -11.30 11.11 -6.77
CA LEU A 65 -9.98 11.75 -6.83
C LEU A 65 -9.78 12.84 -5.77
N GLY A 66 -10.85 13.35 -5.16
CA GLY A 66 -10.74 14.36 -4.10
C GLY A 66 -9.82 13.94 -2.94
N ARG A 67 -9.64 12.63 -2.74
CA ARG A 67 -8.70 12.08 -1.74
C ARG A 67 -7.22 12.37 -2.03
N PHE A 68 -6.85 12.59 -3.30
CA PHE A 68 -5.47 12.88 -3.74
C PHE A 68 -5.07 14.36 -3.59
N GLY A 69 -5.99 15.22 -3.13
CA GLY A 69 -5.78 16.66 -3.09
C GLY A 69 -5.79 17.29 -4.49
N ARG A 70 -5.14 18.47 -4.66
CA ARG A 70 -5.05 19.14 -5.96
C ARG A 70 -4.11 18.37 -6.91
N ALA A 71 -4.63 17.91 -8.04
CA ALA A 71 -3.84 17.38 -9.15
C ALA A 71 -3.75 18.43 -10.26
N ASP A 72 -2.60 18.50 -10.93
CA ASP A 72 -2.39 19.41 -12.06
C ASP A 72 -3.01 18.82 -13.33
N SER A 73 -2.98 17.50 -13.44
CA SER A 73 -3.66 16.77 -14.50
C SER A 73 -4.09 15.38 -14.04
N VAL A 74 -5.01 14.78 -14.79
CA VAL A 74 -5.47 13.41 -14.58
C VAL A 74 -5.43 12.68 -15.92
N VAL A 75 -4.82 11.51 -15.92
CA VAL A 75 -4.86 10.58 -17.07
C VAL A 75 -5.76 9.41 -16.72
N ALA A 76 -6.84 9.22 -17.46
CA ALA A 76 -7.69 8.04 -17.40
C ALA A 76 -7.23 7.01 -18.43
N VAL A 77 -6.93 5.81 -17.98
CA VAL A 77 -6.56 4.67 -18.83
C VAL A 77 -7.68 3.65 -18.79
N LEU A 78 -8.25 3.35 -19.95
CA LEU A 78 -9.37 2.41 -20.09
C LEU A 78 -8.88 1.08 -20.63
N TYR A 79 -9.02 0.03 -19.85
CA TYR A 79 -8.74 -1.35 -20.22
C TYR A 79 -10.07 -2.04 -20.51
N ALA A 80 -10.37 -2.28 -21.77
CA ALA A 80 -11.61 -2.93 -22.17
C ALA A 80 -11.38 -3.77 -23.43
N ASP A 81 -12.02 -4.93 -23.49
CA ASP A 81 -12.12 -5.71 -24.73
C ASP A 81 -13.16 -5.08 -25.69
N ASP A 82 -14.13 -4.34 -25.14
CA ASP A 82 -15.20 -3.64 -25.86
C ASP A 82 -14.86 -2.15 -26.10
N PRO A 83 -14.53 -1.76 -27.35
CA PRO A 83 -14.15 -0.39 -27.69
C PRO A 83 -15.33 0.59 -27.62
N GLU A 84 -16.57 0.13 -27.83
CA GLU A 84 -17.75 1.01 -27.74
C GLU A 84 -18.02 1.38 -26.29
N ARG A 85 -17.96 0.38 -25.40
CA ARG A 85 -18.15 0.59 -23.96
C ARG A 85 -17.08 1.48 -23.35
N SER A 86 -15.81 1.20 -23.66
CA SER A 86 -14.72 2.09 -23.23
C SER A 86 -14.82 3.47 -23.86
N GLY A 87 -15.22 3.59 -25.13
CA GLY A 87 -15.49 4.86 -25.78
C GLY A 87 -16.54 5.70 -25.06
N ALA A 88 -17.67 5.09 -24.68
CA ALA A 88 -18.75 5.75 -23.94
C ALA A 88 -18.28 6.25 -22.56
N VAL A 89 -17.52 5.43 -21.83
CA VAL A 89 -16.97 5.80 -20.52
C VAL A 89 -15.92 6.91 -20.65
N ALA A 90 -15.05 6.85 -21.66
CA ALA A 90 -14.06 7.90 -21.92
C ALA A 90 -14.74 9.24 -22.27
N ALA A 91 -15.80 9.21 -23.08
CA ALA A 91 -16.58 10.39 -23.41
C ALA A 91 -17.24 11.01 -22.18
N ALA A 92 -17.87 10.19 -21.34
CA ALA A 92 -18.49 10.63 -20.09
C ALA A 92 -17.48 11.23 -19.10
N LEU A 93 -16.31 10.62 -18.95
CA LEU A 93 -15.22 11.14 -18.13
C LEU A 93 -14.72 12.51 -18.63
N ARG A 94 -14.49 12.66 -19.94
CA ARG A 94 -14.09 13.96 -20.53
C ARG A 94 -15.16 15.02 -20.32
N ALA A 95 -16.43 14.68 -20.53
CA ALA A 95 -17.55 15.60 -20.31
C ALA A 95 -17.63 16.04 -18.85
N ARG A 96 -17.49 15.11 -17.91
CA ARG A 96 -17.51 15.41 -16.48
C ARG A 96 -16.30 16.22 -16.04
N ALA A 97 -15.09 15.92 -16.52
CA ALA A 97 -13.87 16.65 -16.18
C ALA A 97 -13.97 18.14 -16.53
N ARG A 98 -14.60 18.49 -17.67
CA ARG A 98 -14.87 19.89 -18.06
C ARG A 98 -15.79 20.64 -17.09
N GLN A 99 -16.57 19.93 -16.27
CA GLN A 99 -17.44 20.50 -15.25
C GLN A 99 -16.76 20.58 -13.88
N THR A 100 -15.49 20.22 -13.78
CA THR A 100 -14.69 20.26 -12.54
C THR A 100 -13.58 21.30 -12.65
N SER A 101 -12.93 21.63 -11.52
CA SER A 101 -11.77 22.54 -11.49
C SER A 101 -10.45 21.87 -11.88
N LEU A 102 -10.48 20.72 -12.58
CA LEU A 102 -9.29 20.02 -13.03
C LEU A 102 -8.64 20.79 -14.19
N PRO A 103 -7.35 21.19 -14.10
CA PRO A 103 -6.71 21.98 -15.15
C PRO A 103 -6.54 21.21 -16.47
N ALA A 104 -6.26 19.91 -16.39
CA ALA A 104 -6.13 19.04 -17.55
C ALA A 104 -6.66 17.63 -17.27
N PHE A 105 -7.32 17.06 -18.29
CA PHE A 105 -7.82 15.70 -18.25
C PHE A 105 -7.61 15.03 -19.61
N GLU A 106 -7.04 13.84 -19.57
CA GLU A 106 -6.84 13.01 -20.74
C GLU A 106 -7.46 11.63 -20.52
N ALA A 107 -8.01 11.03 -21.58
CA ALA A 107 -8.43 9.64 -21.56
C ALA A 107 -7.80 8.90 -22.75
N ILE A 108 -7.10 7.81 -22.45
CA ILE A 108 -6.39 6.96 -23.41
C ILE A 108 -6.85 5.50 -23.28
N GLY A 109 -6.78 4.77 -24.39
CA GLY A 109 -7.00 3.33 -24.38
C GLY A 109 -5.75 2.60 -23.87
N GLY A 110 -5.94 1.65 -22.96
CA GLY A 110 -4.91 0.68 -22.61
C GLY A 110 -4.81 -0.38 -23.70
N THR A 111 -3.63 -0.58 -24.28
CA THR A 111 -3.39 -1.72 -25.18
C THR A 111 -3.40 -3.04 -24.40
N ARG A 112 -3.91 -4.11 -25.03
CA ARG A 112 -3.82 -5.50 -24.53
C ARG A 112 -2.36 -5.84 -24.19
N ALA A 113 -2.21 -6.59 -23.10
CA ALA A 113 -1.03 -6.58 -22.22
C ALA A 113 0.32 -7.01 -22.86
N PRO A 114 1.44 -6.39 -22.46
CA PRO A 114 2.71 -7.09 -22.26
C PRO A 114 2.56 -8.14 -21.13
N ALA A 115 3.52 -9.05 -21.00
CA ALA A 115 3.47 -10.22 -20.10
C ALA A 115 2.93 -9.94 -18.68
N PRO A 116 2.32 -10.96 -18.01
CA PRO A 116 1.93 -10.86 -16.61
C PRO A 116 3.07 -10.27 -15.79
N ILE A 117 2.76 -9.24 -14.98
CA ILE A 117 3.70 -8.75 -13.99
C ILE A 117 3.66 -9.81 -12.92
N ASP A 118 4.72 -10.59 -12.91
CA ASP A 118 4.96 -11.64 -11.95
C ASP A 118 5.36 -11.02 -10.61
N ASP A 119 4.42 -10.32 -9.95
CA ASP A 119 4.61 -9.85 -8.57
C ASP A 119 4.54 -10.98 -7.55
N LEU A 120 3.94 -12.10 -7.95
CA LEU A 120 3.97 -13.33 -7.17
C LEU A 120 5.35 -13.98 -7.33
N GLY A 121 5.99 -13.90 -8.49
CA GLY A 121 7.19 -14.66 -8.78
C GLY A 121 6.80 -16.10 -9.04
N THR A 122 7.22 -16.67 -10.17
CA THR A 122 7.13 -18.12 -10.36
C THR A 122 8.04 -18.80 -9.34
N GLY A 123 7.46 -19.54 -8.39
CA GLY A 123 8.20 -20.29 -7.37
C GLY A 123 7.55 -20.28 -5.97
N PRO A 124 8.22 -20.88 -4.97
CA PRO A 124 7.64 -21.07 -3.63
C PRO A 124 7.20 -19.78 -2.92
N LEU A 125 7.88 -18.67 -3.20
CA LEU A 125 7.53 -17.36 -2.63
C LEU A 125 6.22 -16.82 -3.21
N GLY A 126 5.97 -17.05 -4.49
CA GLY A 126 4.73 -16.62 -5.15
C GLY A 126 3.52 -17.42 -4.74
N GLU A 127 3.70 -18.73 -4.55
CA GLU A 127 2.66 -19.58 -3.96
C GLU A 127 2.32 -19.11 -2.54
N ALA A 128 3.33 -18.79 -1.72
CA ALA A 128 3.11 -18.26 -0.38
C ALA A 128 2.41 -16.89 -0.39
N ARG A 129 2.82 -15.96 -1.26
CA ARG A 129 2.15 -14.66 -1.44
C ARG A 129 0.69 -14.84 -1.87
N LYS A 130 0.44 -15.74 -2.83
CA LYS A 130 -0.91 -16.05 -3.31
C LYS A 130 -1.78 -16.59 -2.19
N ALA A 131 -1.30 -17.59 -1.44
CA ALA A 131 -2.03 -18.17 -0.33
C ALA A 131 -2.34 -17.14 0.78
N VAL A 132 -1.42 -16.21 1.06
CA VAL A 132 -1.65 -15.11 2.00
C VAL A 132 -2.70 -14.13 1.46
N ALA A 133 -2.62 -13.75 0.19
CA ALA A 133 -3.58 -12.84 -0.45
C ALA A 133 -5.02 -13.41 -0.40
N GLU A 134 -5.20 -14.69 -0.72
CA GLU A 134 -6.50 -15.36 -0.63
C GLU A 134 -7.10 -15.27 0.80
N HIS A 135 -6.28 -15.40 1.84
CA HIS A 135 -6.74 -15.26 3.22
C HIS A 135 -6.99 -13.80 3.64
N VAL A 136 -6.21 -12.85 3.12
CA VAL A 136 -6.46 -11.42 3.33
C VAL A 136 -7.81 -11.03 2.74
N ASP A 137 -8.10 -11.46 1.50
CA ASP A 137 -9.37 -11.21 0.82
C ASP A 137 -10.54 -11.78 1.63
N LEU A 138 -10.45 -13.04 2.09
CA LEU A 138 -11.48 -13.66 2.93
C LEU A 138 -11.75 -12.91 4.25
N LEU A 139 -10.72 -12.27 4.82
CA LEU A 139 -10.83 -11.51 6.07
C LEU A 139 -11.34 -10.08 5.83
N LEU A 140 -11.05 -9.48 4.67
CA LEU A 140 -11.47 -8.11 4.29
C LEU A 140 -12.85 -8.06 3.61
N ASP A 141 -13.28 -9.13 2.93
CA ASP A 141 -14.63 -9.28 2.38
C ASP A 141 -15.71 -9.29 3.47
N ARG A 142 -15.30 -9.56 4.72
CA ARG A 142 -16.11 -9.24 5.89
C ARG A 142 -16.14 -7.72 6.02
N HIS A 143 -17.32 -7.10 5.82
CA HIS A 143 -17.66 -5.67 5.93
C HIS A 143 -16.51 -4.80 6.51
N PRO A 144 -16.11 -3.66 5.94
CA PRO A 144 -14.86 -2.92 6.27
C PRO A 144 -14.56 -2.65 7.77
N ARG A 145 -15.57 -2.73 8.63
CA ARG A 145 -15.50 -2.60 10.10
C ARG A 145 -15.55 -3.93 10.89
N ALA A 146 -15.59 -5.08 10.23
CA ALA A 146 -15.71 -6.38 10.84
C ALA A 146 -14.44 -6.67 11.63
N GLU A 147 -14.58 -6.84 12.95
CA GLU A 147 -13.44 -7.19 13.78
C GLU A 147 -12.91 -8.57 13.40
N LEU A 148 -11.59 -8.73 13.46
CA LEU A 148 -11.00 -10.07 13.47
C LEU A 148 -11.61 -10.85 14.65
N PRO A 149 -12.02 -12.12 14.44
CA PRO A 149 -12.48 -12.97 15.52
C PRO A 149 -11.51 -12.92 16.72
N GLY A 150 -12.04 -12.93 17.95
CA GLY A 150 -11.22 -12.81 19.16
C GLY A 150 -10.13 -13.89 19.27
N THR A 151 -10.41 -15.08 18.73
CA THR A 151 -9.44 -16.18 18.60
C THR A 151 -8.25 -15.82 17.71
N ASP A 152 -8.49 -15.16 16.58
CA ASP A 152 -7.43 -14.77 15.66
C ASP A 152 -6.59 -13.62 16.23
N ARG A 153 -7.23 -12.68 16.92
CA ARG A 153 -6.52 -11.60 17.66
C ARG A 153 -5.58 -12.19 18.71
N ALA A 154 -6.07 -13.14 19.52
CA ALA A 154 -5.24 -13.80 20.53
C ALA A 154 -4.06 -14.58 19.91
N ARG A 155 -4.27 -15.23 18.75
CA ARG A 155 -3.20 -15.93 18.01
C ARG A 155 -2.16 -14.96 17.46
N VAL A 156 -2.58 -13.80 16.94
CA VAL A 156 -1.69 -12.73 16.48
C VAL A 156 -0.85 -12.19 17.65
N ASP A 157 -1.47 -11.89 18.78
CA ASP A 157 -0.73 -11.42 19.97
C ASP A 157 0.27 -12.47 20.46
N ALA A 158 -0.11 -13.75 20.47
CA ALA A 158 0.80 -14.85 20.82
C ALA A 158 1.97 -14.98 19.83
N LEU A 159 1.73 -14.76 18.54
CA LEU A 159 2.78 -14.73 17.52
C LEU A 159 3.77 -13.59 17.77
N LEU A 160 3.28 -12.37 18.03
CA LEU A 160 4.12 -11.21 18.32
C LEU A 160 4.98 -11.43 19.57
N ARG A 161 4.40 -11.98 20.66
CA ARG A 161 5.17 -12.33 21.87
C ARG A 161 6.28 -13.34 21.58
N ARG A 162 5.97 -14.40 20.82
CA ARG A 162 6.97 -15.39 20.41
C ARG A 162 8.10 -14.77 19.60
N ALA A 163 7.79 -13.81 18.72
CA ALA A 163 8.79 -13.11 17.93
C ALA A 163 9.66 -12.22 18.84
N ALA A 164 9.06 -11.55 19.82
CA ALA A 164 9.79 -10.78 20.83
C ALA A 164 10.75 -11.65 21.66
N ASP A 165 10.38 -12.91 21.93
CA ASP A 165 11.21 -13.90 22.63
C ASP A 165 12.33 -14.53 21.77
N GLY A 166 12.55 -14.06 20.54
CA GLY A 166 13.57 -14.63 19.64
C GLY A 166 13.23 -16.04 19.12
N ARG A 167 11.98 -16.51 19.24
CA ARG A 167 11.61 -17.87 18.82
C ARG A 167 11.34 -17.90 17.32
N GLU A 168 11.97 -18.81 16.57
CA GLU A 168 11.67 -19.00 15.15
C GLU A 168 10.17 -19.26 14.96
N ILE A 169 9.52 -18.41 14.16
CA ILE A 169 8.13 -18.63 13.76
C ILE A 169 8.02 -18.55 12.25
N ARG A 170 7.45 -19.62 11.68
CA ARG A 170 6.94 -19.63 10.32
C ARG A 170 5.42 -19.68 10.41
N PRO A 171 4.74 -18.52 10.50
CA PRO A 171 3.29 -18.51 10.54
C PRO A 171 2.75 -19.06 9.20
N GLY A 172 1.67 -19.83 9.28
CA GLY A 172 0.90 -20.21 8.09
C GLY A 172 0.29 -18.99 7.40
N PRO A 173 -0.24 -19.17 6.17
CA PRO A 173 -0.86 -18.07 5.42
C PRO A 173 -2.03 -17.42 6.17
N GLU A 174 -2.81 -18.19 6.93
CA GLU A 174 -3.95 -17.69 7.71
C GLU A 174 -3.51 -16.67 8.77
N LEU A 175 -2.48 -17.02 9.53
CA LEU A 175 -2.01 -16.18 10.63
C LEU A 175 -1.22 -14.97 10.10
N THR A 176 -0.50 -15.13 8.99
CA THR A 176 0.16 -14.02 8.29
C THR A 176 -0.87 -13.01 7.80
N ALA A 177 -1.96 -13.47 7.17
CA ALA A 177 -3.07 -12.62 6.75
C ALA A 177 -3.73 -11.91 7.94
N ALA A 178 -3.92 -12.60 9.08
CA ALA A 178 -4.46 -11.97 10.29
C ALA A 178 -3.57 -10.84 10.82
N VAL A 179 -2.24 -10.97 10.77
CA VAL A 179 -1.30 -9.87 11.11
C VAL A 179 -1.46 -8.69 10.14
N ILE A 180 -1.51 -8.96 8.83
CA ILE A 180 -1.66 -7.94 7.78
C ILE A 180 -2.97 -7.16 7.95
N VAL A 181 -4.09 -7.87 8.16
CA VAL A 181 -5.42 -7.27 8.38
C VAL A 181 -5.46 -6.50 9.70
N SER A 182 -4.80 -7.01 10.74
CA SER A 182 -4.69 -6.28 12.01
C SER A 182 -3.96 -4.95 11.84
N ALA A 183 -2.89 -4.91 11.03
CA ALA A 183 -2.15 -3.68 10.75
C ALA A 183 -3.01 -2.60 10.09
N GLN A 184 -4.07 -2.98 9.37
CA GLN A 184 -5.02 -2.03 8.78
C GLN A 184 -5.91 -1.32 9.81
N ARG A 185 -5.92 -1.77 11.06
CA ARG A 185 -6.76 -1.19 12.12
C ARG A 185 -6.09 0.02 12.78
N PRO A 186 -6.86 1.11 13.03
CA PRO A 186 -6.36 2.24 13.80
C PRO A 186 -5.83 1.80 15.16
N GLY A 187 -4.68 2.34 15.57
CA GLY A 187 -4.05 2.06 16.86
C GLY A 187 -3.34 0.70 16.97
N TRP A 188 -3.53 -0.23 16.02
CA TRP A 188 -2.93 -1.56 16.13
C TRP A 188 -1.39 -1.54 16.05
N ILE A 189 -0.79 -0.64 15.27
CA ILE A 189 0.67 -0.49 15.24
C ILE A 189 1.22 -0.18 16.64
N GLY A 190 0.55 0.70 17.38
CA GLY A 190 0.92 1.00 18.77
C GLY A 190 0.78 -0.21 19.69
N HIS A 191 -0.29 -0.99 19.55
CA HIS A 191 -0.50 -2.24 20.28
C HIS A 191 0.57 -3.29 19.95
N ALA A 192 0.88 -3.48 18.67
CA ALA A 192 1.92 -4.41 18.22
C ALA A 192 3.30 -4.01 18.76
N LEU A 193 3.66 -2.72 18.71
CA LEU A 193 4.89 -2.20 19.29
C LEU A 193 4.94 -2.41 20.81
N ALA A 194 3.82 -2.23 21.52
CA ALA A 194 3.74 -2.48 22.96
C ALA A 194 4.04 -3.95 23.30
N ILE A 195 3.61 -4.90 22.46
CA ILE A 195 3.94 -6.32 22.62
C ILE A 195 5.39 -6.61 22.26
N LEU A 196 5.86 -6.13 21.10
CA LEU A 196 7.18 -6.43 20.56
C LEU A 196 8.32 -5.82 21.39
N LEU A 197 8.08 -4.67 22.03
CA LEU A 197 9.06 -3.92 22.80
C LEU A 197 8.93 -4.08 24.32
N ALA A 198 7.96 -4.90 24.78
CA ALA A 198 7.79 -5.20 26.20
C ALA A 198 9.08 -5.85 26.78
N PRO A 199 9.37 -5.71 28.08
CA PRO A 199 10.50 -6.37 28.72
C PRO A 199 10.47 -7.88 28.47
N GLN A 200 11.52 -8.42 27.84
CA GLN A 200 11.68 -9.84 27.57
C GLN A 200 12.92 -10.38 28.28
N GLN A 201 12.94 -11.69 28.53
CA GLN A 201 14.11 -12.37 29.11
C GLN A 201 15.30 -12.40 28.15
N HIS A 202 15.05 -12.49 26.83
CA HIS A 202 16.07 -12.56 25.78
C HIS A 202 15.64 -11.69 24.57
N PRO A 203 15.80 -10.37 24.62
CA PRO A 203 15.41 -9.50 23.51
C PRO A 203 16.35 -9.73 22.31
N ASP A 204 15.77 -10.12 21.17
CA ASP A 204 16.48 -10.20 19.88
C ASP A 204 15.78 -9.28 18.86
N PRO A 205 16.24 -8.02 18.74
CA PRO A 205 15.68 -7.07 17.79
C PRO A 205 15.80 -7.52 16.33
N ASP A 206 16.87 -8.24 15.97
CA ASP A 206 17.10 -8.71 14.60
C ASP A 206 16.11 -9.81 14.23
N HIS A 207 15.75 -10.67 15.19
CA HIS A 207 14.70 -11.66 15.01
C HIS A 207 13.32 -11.01 14.83
N VAL A 208 12.98 -9.99 15.63
CA VAL A 208 11.73 -9.23 15.47
C VAL A 208 11.69 -8.55 14.11
N ILE A 209 12.77 -7.87 13.72
CA ILE A 209 12.91 -7.24 12.40
C ILE A 209 12.69 -8.26 11.29
N SER A 210 13.34 -9.43 11.38
CA SER A 210 13.24 -10.49 10.38
C SER A 210 11.81 -11.05 10.27
N ALA A 211 11.14 -11.25 11.40
CA ALA A 211 9.76 -11.72 11.43
C ALA A 211 8.79 -10.70 10.79
N ILE A 212 8.91 -9.41 11.12
CA ILE A 212 8.04 -8.37 10.54
C ILE A 212 8.38 -8.12 9.06
N ALA A 213 9.66 -8.16 8.69
CA ALA A 213 10.09 -8.05 7.30
C ALA A 213 9.50 -9.19 6.44
N ARG A 214 9.45 -10.41 6.99
CA ARG A 214 8.82 -11.55 6.32
C ARG A 214 7.32 -11.34 6.10
N VAL A 215 6.60 -10.78 7.07
CA VAL A 215 5.18 -10.42 6.90
C VAL A 215 5.03 -9.36 5.81
N ALA A 216 5.89 -8.34 5.78
CA ALA A 216 5.85 -7.29 4.74
C ALA A 216 6.11 -7.86 3.33
N GLU A 217 7.03 -8.82 3.21
CA GLU A 217 7.35 -9.49 1.95
C GLU A 217 6.19 -10.33 1.40
N LEU A 218 5.40 -10.92 2.29
CA LEU A 218 4.22 -11.73 1.96
C LEU A 218 2.94 -10.90 1.80
N ALA A 219 2.90 -9.69 2.35
CA ALA A 219 1.73 -8.83 2.28
C ALA A 219 1.39 -8.45 0.84
N PRO A 220 0.10 -8.44 0.43
CA PRO A 220 -0.29 -7.90 -0.85
C PRO A 220 0.03 -6.39 -0.90
N ARG A 221 0.20 -5.86 -2.10
CA ARG A 221 0.72 -4.49 -2.30
C ARG A 221 -0.12 -3.43 -1.59
N THR A 222 -1.45 -3.55 -1.64
CA THR A 222 -2.39 -2.58 -1.07
C THR A 222 -2.32 -2.51 0.46
N GLU A 223 -2.05 -3.63 1.14
CA GLU A 223 -1.98 -3.69 2.61
C GLU A 223 -0.55 -3.55 3.15
N ARG A 224 0.47 -3.72 2.28
CA ARG A 224 1.88 -3.74 2.64
C ARG A 224 2.36 -2.44 3.31
N ALA A 225 1.82 -1.29 2.91
CA ALA A 225 2.25 0.02 3.43
C ALA A 225 2.23 0.07 4.96
N ARG A 226 1.16 -0.42 5.59
CA ARG A 226 1.05 -0.41 7.06
C ARG A 226 1.96 -1.40 7.78
N VAL A 227 2.26 -2.53 7.15
CA VAL A 227 3.26 -3.47 7.69
C VAL A 227 4.66 -2.86 7.62
N LEU A 228 4.97 -2.12 6.54
CA LEU A 228 6.23 -1.37 6.42
C LEU A 228 6.35 -0.24 7.45
N VAL A 229 5.24 0.41 7.84
CA VAL A 229 5.22 1.38 8.94
C VAL A 229 5.59 0.71 10.27
N LEU A 230 5.03 -0.47 10.56
CA LEU A 230 5.42 -1.24 11.74
C LEU A 230 6.91 -1.62 11.69
N LEU A 231 7.40 -2.13 10.54
CA LEU A 231 8.81 -2.48 10.36
C LEU A 231 9.74 -1.27 10.56
N ALA A 232 9.36 -0.10 10.01
CA ALA A 232 10.10 1.14 10.19
C ALA A 232 10.17 1.55 11.68
N ALA A 233 9.05 1.44 12.40
CA ALA A 233 8.99 1.75 13.83
C ALA A 233 9.86 0.78 14.66
N VAL A 234 9.88 -0.51 14.33
CA VAL A 234 10.76 -1.50 14.98
C VAL A 234 12.24 -1.17 14.72
N HIS A 235 12.61 -0.87 13.47
CA HIS A 235 13.98 -0.46 13.15
C HIS A 235 14.40 0.79 13.93
N TRP A 236 13.52 1.80 14.01
CA TRP A 236 13.84 3.04 14.73
C TRP A 236 13.99 2.80 16.23
N SER A 237 13.12 1.95 16.80
CA SER A 237 13.19 1.53 18.21
C SER A 237 14.45 0.74 18.54
N SER A 238 15.03 0.06 17.55
CA SER A 238 16.28 -0.70 17.65
C SER A 238 17.53 0.16 17.36
N GLY A 239 17.38 1.47 17.12
CA GLY A 239 18.48 2.39 16.82
C GLY A 239 18.84 2.51 15.32
N GLY A 240 18.16 1.79 14.43
CA GLY A 240 18.43 1.77 12.99
C GLY A 240 17.72 2.87 12.20
N SER A 241 18.00 4.15 12.45
CA SER A 241 17.31 5.29 11.80
C SER A 241 17.36 5.26 10.26
N GLY A 242 18.48 4.81 9.68
CA GLY A 242 18.60 4.67 8.23
C GLY A 242 17.71 3.57 7.63
N ALA A 243 17.60 2.42 8.30
CA ALA A 243 16.70 1.34 7.89
C ALA A 243 15.23 1.73 8.09
N ALA A 244 14.93 2.42 9.19
CA ALA A 244 13.62 2.98 9.47
C ALA A 244 13.17 3.94 8.36
N LEU A 245 14.06 4.87 7.94
CA LEU A 245 13.74 5.85 6.89
C LEU A 245 13.50 5.18 5.53
N ARG A 246 14.28 4.14 5.19
CA ARG A 246 14.05 3.36 3.97
C ARG A 246 12.67 2.69 3.98
N CYS A 247 12.31 2.04 5.08
CA CYS A 247 11.01 1.37 5.22
C CYS A 247 9.85 2.38 5.18
N ALA A 248 9.98 3.53 5.87
CA ALA A 248 8.95 4.57 5.87
C ALA A 248 8.76 5.21 4.48
N ARG A 249 9.84 5.44 3.74
CA ARG A 249 9.76 5.92 2.34
C ARG A 249 9.18 4.87 1.40
N GLU A 250 9.48 3.59 1.63
CA GLU A 250 8.85 2.49 0.87
C GLU A 250 7.34 2.43 1.13
N ALA A 251 6.93 2.57 2.39
CA ALA A 251 5.53 2.63 2.77
C ALA A 251 4.81 3.79 2.07
N GLY A 252 5.40 4.99 2.07
CA GLY A 252 4.84 6.16 1.37
C GLY A 252 4.85 6.03 -0.16
N ARG A 253 5.77 5.26 -0.74
CA ARG A 253 5.75 4.93 -2.18
C ARG A 253 4.67 3.90 -2.52
N THR A 254 4.35 3.01 -1.58
CA THR A 254 3.28 2.01 -1.71
C THR A 254 1.90 2.65 -1.54
N ASP A 255 1.74 3.49 -0.51
CA ASP A 255 0.55 4.30 -0.27
C ASP A 255 0.95 5.72 0.17
N PRO A 256 0.88 6.72 -0.74
CA PRO A 256 1.17 8.12 -0.43
C PRO A 256 0.27 8.73 0.64
N HIS A 257 -0.90 8.13 0.88
CA HIS A 257 -1.87 8.58 1.87
C HIS A 257 -1.68 7.94 3.25
N GLU A 258 -0.78 6.96 3.39
CA GLU A 258 -0.48 6.36 4.69
C GLU A 258 0.10 7.41 5.66
N GLU A 259 -0.66 7.71 6.70
CA GLU A 259 -0.37 8.79 7.63
C GLU A 259 0.85 8.50 8.53
N GLY A 260 0.97 7.27 9.02
CA GLY A 260 2.12 6.80 9.79
C GLY A 260 3.43 6.87 8.98
N ALA A 261 3.40 6.54 7.70
CA ALA A 261 4.57 6.65 6.82
C ALA A 261 5.06 8.11 6.73
N ARG A 262 4.16 9.06 6.45
CA ARG A 262 4.51 10.50 6.39
C ARG A 262 5.04 11.03 7.72
N ARG A 263 4.39 10.66 8.84
CA ARG A 263 4.82 11.05 10.19
C ARG A 263 6.22 10.52 10.51
N LEU A 264 6.49 9.25 10.20
CA LEU A 264 7.80 8.63 10.43
C LEU A 264 8.89 9.29 9.58
N VAL A 265 8.64 9.53 8.29
CA VAL A 265 9.61 10.21 7.42
C VAL A 265 9.96 11.59 7.98
N ALA A 266 8.96 12.39 8.32
CA ALA A 266 9.17 13.73 8.87
C ALA A 266 9.98 13.69 10.17
N ALA A 267 9.61 12.82 11.13
CA ALA A 267 10.31 12.73 12.41
C ALA A 267 11.77 12.26 12.25
N LEU A 268 12.01 11.28 11.37
CA LEU A 268 13.37 10.77 11.09
C LEU A 268 14.25 11.82 10.40
N GLU A 269 13.71 12.59 9.46
CA GLU A 269 14.43 13.67 8.77
C GLU A 269 14.74 14.85 9.71
N CYS A 270 13.86 15.13 10.67
CA CYS A 270 14.10 16.10 11.74
C CYS A 270 15.10 15.62 12.81
N GLY A 271 15.59 14.37 12.73
CA GLY A 271 16.53 13.82 13.71
C GLY A 271 15.89 13.55 15.07
N GLU A 272 14.57 13.34 15.11
CA GLU A 272 13.87 13.01 16.35
C GLU A 272 14.33 11.67 16.93
N ARG A 273 14.08 11.48 18.23
CA ARG A 273 14.32 10.20 18.90
C ARG A 273 13.06 9.34 18.78
N SER A 274 13.25 8.03 18.60
CA SER A 274 12.12 7.10 18.60
C SER A 274 11.29 7.28 19.89
N PRO A 275 9.97 7.49 19.78
CA PRO A 275 9.08 7.55 20.94
C PRO A 275 8.89 6.17 21.56
N TRP A 276 9.18 5.10 20.82
CA TRP A 276 9.14 3.73 21.28
C TRP A 276 10.56 3.21 21.48
N ARG A 277 10.82 2.56 22.61
CA ARG A 277 12.10 1.96 22.93
C ARG A 277 11.85 0.63 23.60
N PHE A 278 12.74 -0.33 23.40
CA PHE A 278 12.79 -1.50 24.27
C PHE A 278 12.93 -1.00 25.70
N VAL A 279 12.00 -1.43 26.55
CA VAL A 279 12.07 -1.12 27.98
C VAL A 279 13.18 -1.99 28.53
N HIS A 280 14.41 -1.48 28.49
CA HIS A 280 15.52 -2.09 29.20
C HIS A 280 15.28 -1.88 30.69
N GLU A 281 15.29 -2.97 31.46
CA GLU A 281 15.43 -2.88 32.91
C GLU A 281 16.63 -1.99 33.24
N ARG A 282 16.36 -0.81 33.79
CA ARG A 282 17.34 -0.12 34.63
C ARG A 282 17.15 -0.67 36.03
N ALA A 283 17.96 -1.66 36.40
CA ALA A 283 18.29 -1.97 37.80
C ALA A 283 19.54 -2.85 37.85
N ALA A 284 20.72 -2.21 37.81
CA ALA A 284 21.88 -2.63 38.59
C ALA A 284 22.25 -1.44 39.48
#